data_AF-A0A1I1U7P9-F1
#
_entry.id   AF-A0A1I1U7P9-F1
#
_cell.length_a   1.000
_cell.length_b   1.000
_cell.length_c   1.000
_cell.angle_alpha   90.00
_cell.angle_beta   90.00
_cell.angle_gamma   90.00
#
_symmetry.space_group_name_H-M   'P 1'
#
loop_
_entity.id
_entity.type
_entity.pdbx_description
1 polymer ?
#
loop_
_entity_poly.entity_id
_entity_poly.type
_entity_poly.pdbx_seq_one_letter_code
_entity_poly.pdbx_strand_id
1 'polypeptide(L)'
;MLAEERAENERLRQIIKELQRHRFGRRAESLPVDQLLLGLEEAEQIEADGFAGEEAADPGKRADRARKRRANRGSLPAHLPRGEQIIDIQEKACPCCRGALHAMGEDVSERLDIIPAQFRVIVTRRPKYACRACEEVVVQAPAPARLVEGGIPTEATVAYVLVSKYADHLPLYRQTQIYAR
;
A
#
# COMPACT_ATOMS: atom_id res chain seq x y z
N MET A 1 7.57 -18.77 -70.04
CA MET A 1 7.32 -17.33 -70.24
C MET A 1 6.47 -16.73 -69.11
N LEU A 2 5.13 -16.70 -69.17
CA LEU A 2 4.32 -15.99 -68.15
C LEU A 2 4.43 -16.55 -66.71
N ALA A 3 4.63 -17.85 -66.55
CA ALA A 3 4.79 -18.47 -65.23
C ALA A 3 6.17 -18.16 -64.61
N GLU A 4 7.21 -18.12 -65.44
CA GLU A 4 8.58 -17.79 -65.03
C GLU A 4 8.67 -16.31 -64.64
N GLU A 5 8.06 -15.41 -65.42
CA GLU A 5 7.99 -13.99 -65.09
C GLU A 5 7.22 -13.72 -63.79
N ARG A 6 6.17 -14.51 -63.50
CA ARG A 6 5.43 -14.42 -62.24
C ARG A 6 6.25 -14.90 -61.05
N ALA A 7 6.95 -16.03 -61.21
CA ALA A 7 7.85 -16.56 -60.18
C ALA A 7 9.01 -15.57 -59.88
N GLU A 8 9.55 -14.93 -60.91
CA GLU A 8 10.57 -13.90 -60.77
C GLU A 8 10.02 -12.64 -60.09
N ASN A 9 8.82 -12.19 -60.45
CA ASN A 9 8.15 -11.07 -59.77
C ASN A 9 7.90 -11.35 -58.29
N GLU A 10 7.46 -12.56 -57.94
CA GLU A 10 7.23 -12.96 -56.55
C GLU A 10 8.53 -12.98 -55.76
N ARG A 11 9.60 -13.53 -56.34
CA ARG A 11 10.94 -13.52 -55.73
C ARG A 11 11.43 -12.09 -55.50
N LEU A 12 11.32 -11.22 -56.50
CA LEU A 12 11.73 -9.82 -56.39
C LEU A 12 10.90 -9.06 -55.33
N ARG A 13 9.59 -9.31 -55.26
CA ARG A 13 8.72 -8.73 -54.23
C ARG A 13 9.09 -9.20 -52.82
N GLN A 14 9.45 -10.48 -52.65
CA GLN A 14 9.93 -11.00 -51.37
C GLN A 14 11.25 -10.32 -50.95
N ILE A 15 12.22 -10.22 -51.87
CA ILE A 15 13.50 -9.55 -51.61
C ILE A 15 13.29 -8.07 -51.23
N ILE A 16 12.43 -7.35 -51.95
CA ILE A 16 12.10 -5.95 -51.63
C ILE A 16 11.46 -5.85 -50.24
N LYS A 17 10.55 -6.76 -49.88
CA LYS A 17 9.89 -6.78 -48.58
C LYS A 17 10.89 -7.02 -47.44
N GLU A 18 11.86 -7.91 -47.64
CA GLU A 18 12.94 -8.16 -46.67
C GLU A 18 13.87 -6.97 -46.53
N LEU A 19 14.28 -6.35 -47.64
CA LEU A 19 15.10 -5.13 -47.63
C LEU A 19 14.38 -3.95 -46.96
N GLN A 20 13.07 -3.79 -47.20
CA GLN A 20 12.25 -2.79 -46.54
C GLN A 20 12.13 -3.07 -45.03
N ARG A 21 11.95 -4.33 -44.62
CA ARG A 21 11.98 -4.70 -43.19
C ARG A 21 13.34 -4.45 -42.55
N HIS A 22 14.44 -4.71 -43.26
CA HIS A 22 15.78 -4.47 -42.73
C HIS A 22 16.09 -2.97 -42.61
N ARG A 23 15.60 -2.14 -43.54
CA ARG A 23 15.88 -0.69 -43.58
C ARG A 23 14.92 0.14 -42.72
N PHE A 24 13.64 -0.23 -42.71
CA PHE A 24 12.56 0.52 -42.05
C PHE A 24 11.82 -0.26 -40.96
N GLY A 25 12.07 -1.56 -40.83
CA GLY A 25 11.52 -2.35 -39.73
C GLY A 25 12.22 -2.03 -38.41
N ARG A 26 11.56 -2.37 -37.30
CA ARG A 26 12.12 -2.19 -35.97
C ARG A 26 13.36 -3.08 -35.83
N ARG A 27 14.52 -2.48 -35.59
CA ARG A 27 15.82 -3.18 -35.43
C ARG A 27 15.93 -3.99 -34.14
N ALA A 28 15.02 -3.77 -33.20
CA ALA A 28 14.89 -4.55 -31.98
C ALA A 28 13.41 -4.84 -31.74
N GLU A 29 13.10 -6.06 -31.32
CA GLU A 29 11.84 -6.35 -30.62
C GLU A 29 11.92 -5.70 -29.23
N SER A 30 11.83 -4.37 -29.19
CA SER A 30 11.70 -3.65 -27.92
C SER A 30 10.36 -4.06 -27.32
N LEU A 31 10.40 -4.79 -26.21
CA LEU A 31 9.21 -5.10 -25.45
C LEU A 31 8.52 -3.77 -25.08
N PRO A 32 7.18 -3.67 -25.22
CA PRO A 32 6.46 -2.49 -24.75
C PRO A 32 6.73 -2.27 -23.26
N VAL A 33 6.72 -1.02 -22.81
CA VAL A 33 7.06 -0.65 -21.42
C VAL A 33 6.24 -1.47 -20.43
N ASP A 34 4.94 -1.66 -20.69
CA ASP A 34 4.06 -2.46 -19.84
C ASP A 34 4.53 -3.92 -19.68
N GLN A 35 5.17 -4.49 -20.70
CA GLN A 35 5.73 -5.84 -20.65
C GLN A 35 7.08 -5.89 -19.91
N LEU A 36 7.86 -4.82 -19.93
CA LEU A 36 9.05 -4.68 -19.09
C LEU A 36 8.68 -4.53 -17.61
N LEU A 37 7.58 -3.80 -17.32
CA LEU A 37 7.09 -3.61 -15.94
C LEU A 37 6.67 -4.94 -15.29
N LEU A 38 6.27 -5.96 -16.07
CA LEU A 38 5.99 -7.31 -15.54
C LEU A 38 7.26 -7.97 -14.96
N GLY A 39 8.43 -7.75 -15.57
CA GLY A 39 9.70 -8.30 -15.08
C GLY A 39 10.27 -7.55 -13.87
N LEU A 40 9.80 -6.33 -13.61
CA LEU A 40 10.23 -5.55 -12.44
C LEU A 40 9.64 -6.08 -11.14
N GLU A 41 8.46 -6.69 -11.17
CA GLU A 41 7.83 -7.22 -9.96
C GLU A 41 8.65 -8.37 -9.35
N GLU A 42 9.23 -9.25 -10.17
CA GLU A 42 10.17 -10.28 -9.70
C GLU A 42 11.44 -9.67 -9.10
N ALA A 43 11.98 -8.62 -9.73
CA ALA A 43 13.17 -7.94 -9.24
C ALA A 43 12.93 -7.25 -7.88
N GLU A 44 11.80 -6.55 -7.73
CA GLU A 44 11.40 -5.93 -6.46
C GLU A 44 11.23 -6.97 -5.35
N GLN A 45 10.69 -8.14 -5.68
CA GLN A 45 10.46 -9.20 -4.70
C GLN A 45 11.77 -9.84 -4.24
N ILE A 46 12.71 -10.08 -5.16
CA ILE A 46 14.07 -10.53 -4.84
C ILE A 46 14.80 -9.52 -3.95
N GLU A 47 14.68 -8.22 -4.26
CA GLU A 47 15.29 -7.17 -3.45
C GLU A 47 14.69 -7.12 -2.04
N ALA A 48 13.36 -7.22 -1.93
CA ALA A 48 12.65 -7.26 -0.66
C ALA A 48 13.08 -8.47 0.20
N ASP A 49 13.25 -9.64 -0.40
CA ASP A 49 13.72 -10.85 0.28
C ASP A 49 15.16 -10.68 0.78
N GLY A 50 16.05 -10.09 -0.02
CA GLY A 50 17.41 -9.75 0.39
C GLY A 50 17.42 -8.78 1.58
N PHE A 51 16.57 -7.76 1.54
CA PHE A 51 16.39 -6.84 2.65
C PHE A 51 15.88 -7.53 3.92
N ALA A 52 14.92 -8.45 3.81
CA ALA A 52 14.42 -9.21 4.96
C ALA A 52 15.51 -10.09 5.58
N GLY A 53 16.34 -10.73 4.75
CA GLY A 53 17.49 -11.51 5.22
C GLY A 53 18.50 -10.68 6.01
N GLU A 54 18.82 -9.47 5.54
CA GLU A 54 19.71 -8.56 6.28
C GLU A 54 19.14 -8.08 7.61
N GLU A 55 17.82 -7.82 7.69
CA GLU A 55 17.16 -7.42 8.94
C GLU A 55 17.09 -8.56 9.96
N ALA A 56 17.04 -9.81 9.49
CA ALA A 56 17.10 -10.99 10.35
C ALA A 56 18.52 -11.23 10.89
N ALA A 57 19.56 -10.95 10.08
CA ALA A 57 20.95 -11.16 10.46
C ALA A 57 21.52 -10.06 11.39
N ASP A 58 21.08 -8.81 11.23
CA ASP A 58 21.64 -7.66 11.97
C ASP A 58 20.53 -6.80 12.64
N PRO A 59 20.45 -6.80 13.98
CA PRO A 59 19.53 -5.96 14.74
C PRO A 59 19.73 -4.45 14.54
N GLY A 60 20.96 -4.00 14.27
CA GLY A 60 21.28 -2.59 14.02
C GLY A 60 20.68 -2.11 12.70
N LYS A 61 20.87 -2.89 11.63
CA LYS A 61 20.21 -2.62 10.33
C LYS A 61 18.69 -2.64 10.44
N ARG A 62 18.13 -3.55 11.23
CA ARG A 62 16.68 -3.60 11.51
C ARG A 62 16.19 -2.31 12.19
N ALA A 63 16.92 -1.82 13.20
CA ALA A 63 16.57 -0.58 13.89
C ALA A 63 16.65 0.65 12.96
N ASP A 64 17.71 0.75 12.16
CA ASP A 64 17.89 1.86 11.22
C ASP A 64 16.80 1.91 10.14
N ARG A 65 16.46 0.76 9.56
CA ARG A 65 15.37 0.69 8.58
C ARG A 65 14.01 0.94 9.21
N ALA A 66 13.76 0.45 10.42
CA ALA A 66 12.55 0.78 11.17
C ALA A 66 12.43 2.29 11.41
N ARG A 67 13.53 2.97 11.72
CA ARG A 67 13.58 4.43 11.86
C ARG A 67 13.26 5.15 10.55
N LYS A 68 13.85 4.72 9.42
CA LYS A 68 13.52 5.25 8.09
C LYS A 68 12.05 5.05 7.72
N ARG A 69 11.49 3.85 7.94
CA ARG A 69 10.07 3.56 7.69
C ARG A 69 9.15 4.43 8.55
N ARG A 70 9.50 4.72 9.81
CA ARG A 70 8.73 5.62 10.67
C ARG A 70 8.75 7.08 10.17
N ALA A 71 9.88 7.56 9.65
CA ALA A 71 9.97 8.91 9.09
C ALA A 71 9.04 9.13 7.90
N ASN A 72 8.78 8.08 7.11
CA ASN A 72 7.90 8.14 5.94
C ASN A 72 6.39 8.00 6.27
N ARG A 73 6.01 7.85 7.55
CA ARG A 73 4.60 7.78 7.98
C ARG A 73 3.98 9.18 8.12
N GLY A 74 4.17 10.03 7.12
CA GLY A 74 3.63 11.39 7.10
C GLY A 74 2.11 11.43 7.33
N SER A 75 1.56 12.64 7.49
CA SER A 75 0.12 12.82 7.65
C SER A 75 -0.64 12.36 6.40
N LEU A 76 -1.83 11.79 6.61
CA LEU A 76 -2.70 11.40 5.52
C LEU A 76 -3.22 12.64 4.77
N PRO A 77 -3.45 12.56 3.45
CA PRO A 77 -3.88 13.70 2.66
C PRO A 77 -5.18 14.34 3.20
N ALA A 78 -5.21 15.67 3.23
CA ALA A 78 -6.33 16.42 3.82
C ALA A 78 -7.65 16.25 3.07
N HIS A 79 -7.60 15.99 1.75
CA HIS A 79 -8.77 15.87 0.88
C HIS A 79 -9.56 14.57 1.07
N LEU A 80 -8.99 13.56 1.76
CA LEU A 80 -9.69 12.31 2.00
C LEU A 80 -10.76 12.48 3.09
N PRO A 81 -11.95 11.88 2.92
CA PRO A 81 -13.02 11.97 3.91
C PRO A 81 -12.59 11.31 5.22
N ARG A 82 -12.84 11.98 6.35
CA ARG A 82 -12.53 11.47 7.70
C ARG A 82 -13.79 10.92 8.36
N GLY A 83 -13.77 9.65 8.75
CA GLY A 83 -14.78 9.01 9.59
C GLY A 83 -14.27 8.89 11.02
N GLU A 84 -14.97 9.47 11.98
CA GLU A 84 -14.57 9.40 13.38
C GLU A 84 -15.13 8.16 14.07
N GLN A 85 -14.29 7.52 14.88
CA GLN A 85 -14.66 6.38 15.72
C GLN A 85 -14.18 6.64 17.14
N ILE A 86 -15.12 6.78 18.08
CA ILE A 86 -14.81 6.96 19.50
C ILE A 86 -14.83 5.59 20.18
N ILE A 87 -13.73 5.26 20.84
CA ILE A 87 -13.62 4.04 21.66
C ILE A 87 -13.61 4.48 23.11
N ASP A 88 -14.78 4.38 23.73
CA ASP A 88 -15.04 4.83 25.09
C ASP A 88 -14.96 3.67 26.10
N ILE A 89 -14.82 4.02 27.37
CA ILE A 89 -14.87 3.06 28.48
C ILE A 89 -16.32 2.62 28.73
N GLN A 90 -16.51 1.36 29.14
CA GLN A 90 -17.84 0.82 29.41
C GLN A 90 -18.46 1.43 30.68
N GLU A 91 -17.66 1.62 31.73
CA GLU A 91 -18.12 2.18 33.00
C GLU A 91 -17.43 3.52 33.29
N LYS A 92 -18.22 4.56 33.55
CA LYS A 92 -17.74 5.92 33.88
C LYS A 92 -17.63 6.18 35.38
N ALA A 93 -17.49 5.12 36.17
CA ALA A 93 -17.32 5.19 37.63
C ALA A 93 -15.86 4.88 38.00
N CYS A 94 -15.30 5.58 38.99
CA CYS A 94 -13.95 5.25 39.45
C CYS A 94 -13.93 3.84 40.05
N PRO A 95 -12.96 2.97 39.67
CA PRO A 95 -12.76 1.69 40.34
C PRO A 95 -12.42 1.85 41.84
N CYS A 96 -11.95 3.02 42.25
CA CYS A 96 -11.53 3.37 43.60
C CYS A 96 -12.68 3.81 44.52
N CYS A 97 -13.37 4.89 44.16
CA CYS A 97 -14.34 5.60 45.00
C CYS A 97 -15.75 5.59 44.42
N ARG A 98 -15.96 4.93 43.26
CA ARG A 98 -17.20 4.91 42.48
C ARG A 98 -17.74 6.29 42.07
N GLY A 99 -16.96 7.36 42.27
CA GLY A 99 -17.30 8.70 41.81
C GLY A 99 -17.29 8.80 40.28
N ALA A 100 -17.99 9.80 39.74
CA ALA A 100 -18.06 10.04 38.31
C ALA A 100 -16.68 10.42 37.73
N LEU A 101 -16.31 9.75 36.65
CA LEU A 101 -15.10 10.03 35.89
C LEU A 101 -15.31 11.22 34.94
N HIS A 102 -14.30 12.07 34.79
CA HIS A 102 -14.33 13.22 33.88
C HIS A 102 -13.28 13.06 32.77
N ALA A 103 -13.60 13.50 31.56
CA ALA A 103 -12.66 13.47 30.44
C ALA A 103 -11.55 14.51 30.65
N MET A 104 -10.30 14.07 30.58
CA MET A 104 -9.09 14.89 30.76
C MET A 104 -8.38 15.19 29.44
N GLY A 105 -8.50 14.30 28.46
CA GLY A 105 -7.90 14.42 27.14
C GLY A 105 -8.25 13.22 26.28
N GLU A 106 -7.67 13.11 25.09
CA GLU A 106 -7.89 11.97 24.21
C GLU A 106 -6.63 11.62 23.41
N ASP A 107 -6.46 10.34 23.11
CA ASP A 107 -5.49 9.91 22.11
C ASP A 107 -6.19 9.77 20.76
N VAL A 108 -5.61 10.37 19.73
CA VAL A 108 -6.14 10.35 18.36
C VAL A 108 -5.17 9.58 17.47
N SER A 109 -5.68 8.65 16.67
CA SER A 109 -4.89 7.98 15.63
C SER A 109 -5.65 7.91 14.32
N GLU A 110 -4.98 8.29 13.23
CA GLU A 110 -5.51 8.22 11.87
C GLU A 110 -5.03 6.97 11.14
N ARG A 111 -5.92 6.33 10.38
CA ARG A 111 -5.62 5.16 9.54
C ARG A 111 -6.28 5.28 8.18
N LEU A 112 -5.61 4.81 7.13
CA LEU A 112 -6.14 4.78 5.78
C LEU A 112 -7.01 3.54 5.58
N ASP A 113 -8.29 3.77 5.30
CA ASP A 113 -9.29 2.76 5.04
C ASP A 113 -9.77 2.79 3.59
N ILE A 114 -10.27 1.66 3.11
CA ILE A 114 -10.84 1.56 1.78
C ILE A 114 -12.29 1.10 1.88
N ILE A 115 -13.19 1.92 1.31
CA ILE A 115 -14.53 1.49 0.91
C ILE A 115 -14.41 1.10 -0.56
N PRO A 116 -15.14 0.10 -1.08
CA PRO A 116 -14.98 -0.40 -2.45
C PRO A 116 -14.90 0.66 -3.59
N ALA A 117 -15.36 1.89 -3.36
CA ALA A 117 -15.30 3.00 -4.32
C ALA A 117 -14.38 4.18 -3.93
N GLN A 118 -13.86 4.25 -2.70
CA GLN A 118 -13.10 5.43 -2.24
C GLN A 118 -12.19 5.13 -1.04
N PHE A 119 -11.06 5.83 -0.98
CA PHE A 119 -10.26 5.91 0.24
C PHE A 119 -10.90 6.85 1.25
N ARG A 120 -10.81 6.49 2.52
CA ARG A 120 -11.18 7.36 3.65
C ARG A 120 -10.15 7.23 4.75
N VAL A 121 -10.15 8.19 5.66
CA VAL A 121 -9.35 8.14 6.88
C VAL A 121 -10.26 7.79 8.04
N ILE A 122 -9.96 6.71 8.75
CA ILE A 122 -10.61 6.42 10.04
C ILE A 122 -9.80 7.11 11.14
N VAL A 123 -10.45 8.02 11.86
CA VAL A 123 -9.88 8.73 13.00
C VAL A 123 -10.40 8.07 14.27
N THR A 124 -9.56 7.26 14.91
CA THR A 124 -9.90 6.63 16.19
C THR A 124 -9.55 7.57 17.33
N ARG A 125 -10.54 7.98 18.12
CA ARG A 125 -10.38 8.78 19.34
C ARG A 125 -10.59 7.91 20.57
N ARG A 126 -9.65 7.97 21.50
CA ARG A 126 -9.68 7.24 22.78
C ARG A 126 -9.63 8.23 23.94
N PRO A 127 -10.78 8.68 24.46
CA PRO A 127 -10.83 9.60 25.59
C PRO A 127 -10.21 8.98 26.84
N LYS A 128 -9.42 9.79 27.54
CA LYS A 128 -8.82 9.52 28.84
C LYS A 128 -9.69 10.14 29.91
N TYR A 129 -10.02 9.36 30.91
CA TYR A 129 -10.83 9.79 32.03
C TYR A 129 -10.02 9.79 33.31
N ALA A 130 -10.28 10.75 34.19
CA ALA A 130 -9.67 10.83 35.49
C ALA A 130 -10.72 10.98 36.60
N CYS A 131 -10.37 10.62 37.83
CA CYS A 131 -11.21 10.88 39.00
C CYS A 131 -10.74 12.14 39.73
N ARG A 132 -11.64 13.09 40.02
CA ARG A 132 -11.31 14.31 40.78
C ARG A 132 -11.11 14.06 42.28
N ALA A 133 -11.70 13.00 42.82
CA ALA A 133 -11.63 12.72 44.26
C ALA A 133 -10.35 11.98 44.67
N CYS A 134 -9.76 11.22 43.74
CA CYS A 134 -8.60 10.38 44.02
C CYS A 134 -7.33 10.85 43.30
N GLU A 135 -7.45 11.70 42.28
CA GLU A 135 -6.39 12.37 41.49
C GLU A 135 -5.36 11.45 40.78
N GLU A 136 -5.16 10.22 41.22
CA GLU A 136 -4.19 9.27 40.66
C GLU A 136 -4.78 8.33 39.60
N VAL A 137 -6.11 8.11 39.61
CA VAL A 137 -6.74 7.11 38.74
C VAL A 137 -7.04 7.72 37.37
N VAL A 138 -6.33 7.24 36.35
CA VAL A 138 -6.59 7.50 34.93
C VAL A 138 -7.06 6.21 34.25
N VAL A 139 -8.24 6.26 33.63
CA VAL A 139 -8.85 5.13 32.92
C VAL A 139 -9.01 5.50 31.45
N GLN A 140 -8.62 4.58 30.56
CA GLN A 140 -8.79 4.72 29.12
C GLN A 140 -9.15 3.36 28.55
N ALA A 141 -10.04 3.33 27.55
CA ALA A 141 -10.33 2.10 26.83
C ALA A 141 -9.05 1.60 26.12
N PRO A 142 -8.74 0.29 26.11
CA PRO A 142 -7.51 -0.23 25.49
C PRO A 142 -7.43 0.08 24.00
N ALA A 143 -6.20 0.14 23.46
CA ALA A 143 -6.01 0.33 22.03
C ALA A 143 -6.51 -0.92 21.28
N PRO A 144 -7.27 -0.78 20.19
CA PRO A 144 -7.59 -1.92 19.35
C PRO A 144 -6.33 -2.59 18.83
N ALA A 145 -6.33 -3.92 18.87
CA ALA A 145 -5.31 -4.71 18.18
C ALA A 145 -5.33 -4.36 16.69
N ARG A 146 -4.15 -4.29 16.08
CA ARG A 146 -3.97 -3.96 14.65
C ARG A 146 -3.19 -5.07 13.99
N LEU A 147 -3.51 -5.36 12.73
CA LEU A 147 -2.75 -6.33 11.94
C LEU A 147 -1.26 -5.95 11.83
N VAL A 148 -0.99 -4.65 11.65
CA VAL A 148 0.37 -4.09 11.62
C VAL A 148 0.51 -3.04 12.71
N GLU A 149 1.40 -3.28 13.67
CA GLU A 149 1.63 -2.36 14.78
C GLU A 149 2.14 -0.99 14.31
N GLY A 150 1.38 0.06 14.63
CA GLY A 150 1.66 1.43 14.16
C GLY A 150 1.56 1.60 12.64
N GLY A 151 0.96 0.64 11.93
CA GLY A 151 0.68 0.76 10.50
C GLY A 151 -0.41 1.81 10.24
N ILE A 152 -0.23 2.54 9.13
CA ILE A 152 -1.24 3.45 8.58
C ILE A 152 -2.46 2.71 8.01
N PRO A 153 -2.33 1.59 7.25
CA PRO A 153 -3.51 0.97 6.64
C PRO A 153 -4.39 0.27 7.68
N THR A 154 -5.70 0.29 7.44
CA THR A 154 -6.66 -0.59 8.08
C THR A 154 -6.54 -2.01 7.55
N GLU A 155 -7.18 -2.93 8.27
CA GLU A 155 -7.30 -4.34 7.89
C GLU A 155 -7.98 -4.48 6.52
N ALA A 156 -8.99 -3.65 6.23
CA ALA A 156 -9.68 -3.62 4.94
C ALA A 156 -8.76 -3.16 3.80
N THR A 157 -7.95 -2.11 4.02
CA THR A 157 -6.98 -1.65 3.03
C THR A 157 -5.94 -2.71 2.70
N VAL A 158 -5.41 -3.41 3.73
CA VAL A 158 -4.47 -4.52 3.50
C VAL A 158 -5.14 -5.65 2.73
N ALA A 159 -6.34 -6.05 3.13
CA ALA A 159 -7.08 -7.10 2.44
C ALA A 159 -7.33 -6.75 0.96
N TYR A 160 -7.73 -5.51 0.67
CA TYR A 160 -7.99 -5.05 -0.70
C TYR A 160 -6.74 -5.11 -1.58
N VAL A 161 -5.60 -4.62 -1.10
CA VAL A 161 -4.34 -4.65 -1.84
C VAL A 161 -3.90 -6.10 -2.12
N LEU A 162 -4.05 -6.98 -1.14
CA LEU A 162 -3.70 -8.41 -1.29
C LEU A 162 -4.62 -9.12 -2.30
N VAL A 163 -5.93 -8.92 -2.20
CA VAL A 163 -6.89 -9.51 -3.15
C VAL A 163 -6.63 -8.97 -4.56
N SER A 164 -6.46 -7.66 -4.70
CA SER A 164 -6.15 -7.03 -5.98
C SER A 164 -4.86 -7.60 -6.59
N LYS A 165 -3.81 -7.81 -5.77
CA LYS A 165 -2.54 -8.36 -6.26
C LYS A 165 -2.66 -9.83 -6.65
N TYR A 166 -3.18 -10.67 -5.75
CA TYR A 166 -3.04 -12.11 -5.85
C TYR A 166 -4.27 -12.82 -6.46
N ALA A 167 -5.47 -12.28 -6.30
CA ALA A 167 -6.70 -12.84 -6.88
C ALA A 167 -7.05 -12.18 -8.22
N ASP A 168 -6.92 -10.85 -8.30
CA ASP A 168 -7.30 -10.09 -9.51
C ASP A 168 -6.11 -9.81 -10.44
N HIS A 169 -4.92 -10.30 -10.09
CA HIS A 169 -3.69 -10.15 -10.87
C HIS A 169 -3.39 -8.70 -11.27
N LEU A 170 -3.67 -7.74 -10.37
CA LEU A 170 -3.39 -6.33 -10.56
C LEU A 170 -2.03 -5.99 -9.91
N PRO A 171 -0.95 -5.79 -10.69
CA PRO A 171 0.39 -5.55 -10.14
C PRO A 171 0.43 -4.29 -9.28
N LEU A 172 1.33 -4.26 -8.29
CA LEU A 172 1.40 -3.16 -7.31
C LEU A 172 1.65 -1.80 -7.98
N TYR A 173 2.51 -1.71 -9.00
CA TYR A 173 2.74 -0.46 -9.73
C TYR A 173 1.47 0.07 -10.42
N ARG A 174 0.58 -0.84 -10.85
CA ARG A 174 -0.67 -0.45 -11.50
C ARG A 174 -1.70 -0.04 -10.46
N GLN A 175 -1.73 -0.71 -9.32
CA GLN A 175 -2.52 -0.29 -8.16
C GLN A 175 -2.15 1.13 -7.71
N THR A 176 -0.86 1.43 -7.57
CA THR A 176 -0.42 2.78 -7.16
C THR A 176 -0.85 3.85 -8.16
N GLN A 177 -0.76 3.59 -9.47
CA GLN A 177 -1.27 4.49 -10.50
C GLN A 177 -2.79 4.69 -10.44
N ILE A 178 -3.56 3.64 -10.07
CA ILE A 178 -5.01 3.74 -9.90
C ILE A 178 -5.33 4.60 -8.68
N TYR A 179 -4.64 4.42 -7.57
CA TYR A 179 -4.87 5.15 -6.32
C TYR A 179 -4.39 6.61 -6.35
N ALA A 180 -3.55 6.98 -7.32
CA ALA A 180 -3.07 8.34 -7.52
C ALA A 180 -4.06 9.23 -8.31
N ARG A 181 -5.13 8.64 -8.87
CA ARG A 181 -6.18 9.35 -9.61
C ARG A 181 -7.26 9.85 -8.66
#